data_AF-A0A839K309-F1
#
_entry.id   AF-A0A839K309-F1
#
_cell.length_a   1.000
_cell.length_b   1.000
_cell.length_c   1.000
_cell.angle_alpha   90.00
_cell.angle_beta   90.00
_cell.angle_gamma   90.00
#
_symmetry.space_group_name_H-M   'P 1'
#
loop_
_entity.id
_entity.type
_entity.pdbx_description
1 polymer ?
#
loop_
_entity_poly.entity_id
_entity_poly.type
_entity_poly.pdbx_seq_one_letter_code
_entity_poly.pdbx_strand_id
1 'polypeptide(L)'
;MKRFKITDVLIGIIFTLFFISLAVVITINFRPLYYIDIGLLDIESASGLSKDVIKENYNALIDYSSPFYRGELKFPSLPSSASGIKHFDEVKNIFTCFYILGAVTLILAIIIAVQKRKYKDFSYLKVTSITAVVLPLLVGLSVMIDFDRAFVIFHKLFFRNDDWLFDPVTDPVITILPDTFFLHCALMIIVLVLLSSMICLVIFIKSKRHLSIKYRKNKGLKL
;
A
#
# COMPACT_ATOMS: atom_id res chain seq x y z
N MET A 1 16.80 26.68 16.15
CA MET A 1 16.16 25.57 15.42
C MET A 1 17.19 24.99 14.45
N LYS A 2 17.45 23.67 14.43
CA LYS A 2 18.31 23.09 13.38
C LYS A 2 17.63 23.38 12.03
N ARG A 3 18.37 23.97 11.08
CA ARG A 3 17.89 24.30 9.73
C ARG A 3 17.38 23.04 9.02
N PHE A 4 16.32 23.19 8.23
CA PHE A 4 15.87 22.18 7.27
C PHE A 4 17.06 21.76 6.40
N LYS A 5 17.30 20.46 6.29
CA LYS A 5 18.35 19.92 5.42
C LYS A 5 17.69 19.26 4.22
N ILE A 6 18.22 19.48 3.02
CA ILE A 6 17.78 18.80 1.80
C ILE A 6 17.85 17.28 1.99
N THR A 7 18.83 16.79 2.75
CA THR A 7 18.96 15.37 3.11
C THR A 7 17.78 14.81 3.91
N ASP A 8 17.09 15.63 4.72
CA ASP A 8 15.90 15.17 5.44
C ASP A 8 14.69 14.99 4.50
N VAL A 9 14.63 15.67 3.36
CA VAL A 9 13.60 15.45 2.31
C VAL A 9 13.83 14.12 1.60
N LEU A 10 15.08 13.83 1.22
CA LEU A 10 15.43 12.53 0.63
C LEU A 10 15.12 11.36 1.58
N ILE A 11 15.44 11.52 2.87
CA ILE A 11 15.06 10.55 3.90
C ILE A 11 13.53 10.43 4.00
N GLY A 12 12.82 11.56 3.96
CA GLY A 12 11.35 11.59 3.95
C GLY A 12 10.77 10.77 2.80
N ILE A 13 11.32 10.92 1.60
CA ILE A 13 10.92 10.14 0.41
C ILE A 13 11.18 8.65 0.63
N ILE A 14 12.35 8.24 1.12
CA ILE A 14 12.67 6.82 1.37
C ILE A 14 11.66 6.19 2.33
N PHE A 15 11.34 6.87 3.44
CA PHE A 15 10.35 6.39 4.39
C PHE A 15 8.93 6.37 3.80
N THR A 16 8.60 7.35 2.95
CA THR A 16 7.31 7.41 2.26
C THR A 16 7.13 6.22 1.31
N LEU A 17 8.16 5.91 0.51
CA LEU A 17 8.18 4.75 -0.36
C LEU A 17 8.04 3.45 0.44
N PHE A 18 8.75 3.34 1.57
CA PHE A 18 8.59 2.21 2.47
C PHE A 18 7.16 2.06 2.98
N PHE A 19 6.52 3.14 3.46
CA PHE A 19 5.15 3.09 3.97
C PHE A 19 4.13 2.74 2.90
N ILE A 20 4.28 3.26 1.68
CA ILE A 20 3.42 2.91 0.56
C ILE A 20 3.58 1.44 0.21
N SER A 21 4.83 0.96 0.03
CA SER A 21 5.09 -0.46 -0.24
C SER A 21 4.52 -1.37 0.84
N LEU A 22 4.73 -1.02 2.12
CA LEU A 22 4.20 -1.79 3.24
C LEU A 22 2.67 -1.80 3.23
N ALA A 23 2.02 -0.66 3.00
CA ALA A 23 0.56 -0.55 2.95
C ALA A 23 -0.04 -1.38 1.81
N VAL A 24 0.58 -1.35 0.62
CA VAL A 24 0.19 -2.17 -0.54
C VAL A 24 0.32 -3.66 -0.21
N VAL A 25 1.48 -4.09 0.28
CA VAL A 25 1.74 -5.49 0.66
C VAL A 25 0.76 -5.97 1.73
N ILE A 26 0.52 -5.19 2.78
CA ILE A 26 -0.47 -5.53 3.80
C ILE A 26 -1.86 -5.67 3.17
N THR A 27 -2.30 -4.71 2.36
CA THR A 27 -3.66 -4.67 1.78
C THR A 27 -3.93 -5.87 0.90
N ILE A 28 -3.02 -6.22 -0.02
CA ILE A 28 -3.18 -7.35 -0.95
C ILE A 28 -3.27 -8.69 -0.20
N ASN A 29 -2.53 -8.83 0.91
CA ASN A 29 -2.53 -10.07 1.69
C ASN A 29 -3.66 -10.10 2.74
N PHE A 30 -4.40 -8.99 2.93
CA PHE A 30 -5.45 -8.88 3.92
C PHE A 30 -6.79 -9.36 3.36
N ARG A 31 -6.89 -10.67 3.13
CA ARG A 31 -8.12 -11.35 2.67
C ARG A 31 -9.39 -11.02 3.46
N PRO A 32 -9.35 -10.74 4.78
CA PRO A 32 -10.56 -10.36 5.51
C PRO A 32 -11.29 -9.14 4.90
N LEU A 33 -10.58 -8.20 4.27
CA LEU A 33 -11.23 -7.07 3.57
C LEU A 33 -12.18 -7.59 2.49
N TYR A 34 -11.69 -8.44 1.60
CA TYR A 34 -12.50 -9.02 0.54
C TYR A 34 -13.62 -9.91 1.09
N TYR A 35 -13.36 -10.69 2.14
CA TYR A 35 -14.39 -11.56 2.72
C TYR A 35 -15.56 -10.80 3.34
N ILE A 36 -15.30 -9.60 3.88
CA ILE A 36 -16.34 -8.67 4.32
C ILE A 36 -17.08 -8.13 3.10
N ASP A 37 -16.34 -7.72 2.06
CA ASP A 37 -16.91 -7.15 0.83
C ASP A 37 -17.79 -8.12 0.05
N ILE A 38 -17.57 -9.43 0.14
CA ILE A 38 -18.49 -10.43 -0.44
C ILE A 38 -19.92 -10.20 0.04
N GLY A 39 -20.10 -9.92 1.34
CA GLY A 39 -21.42 -9.64 1.91
C GLY A 39 -21.83 -8.17 1.74
N LEU A 40 -20.91 -7.23 1.95
CA LEU A 40 -21.21 -5.79 1.90
C LEU A 40 -21.62 -5.33 0.49
N LEU A 41 -21.05 -5.94 -0.54
CA LEU A 41 -21.29 -5.61 -1.95
C LEU A 41 -22.20 -6.61 -2.66
N ASP A 42 -22.82 -7.54 -1.91
CA ASP A 42 -23.74 -8.56 -2.43
C ASP A 42 -23.18 -9.35 -3.64
N ILE A 43 -21.89 -9.72 -3.56
CA ILE A 43 -21.14 -10.33 -4.67
C ILE A 43 -21.74 -11.70 -5.04
N GLU A 44 -22.28 -12.43 -4.07
CA GLU A 44 -22.94 -13.72 -4.30
C GLU A 44 -24.12 -13.58 -5.27
N SER A 45 -25.01 -12.61 -5.02
CA SER A 45 -26.18 -12.35 -5.86
C SER A 45 -25.78 -11.79 -7.22
N ALA A 46 -24.79 -10.87 -7.26
CA ALA A 46 -24.35 -10.23 -8.50
C ALA A 46 -23.64 -11.20 -9.45
N SER A 47 -22.83 -12.13 -8.93
CA SER A 47 -22.10 -13.11 -9.72
C SER A 47 -22.87 -14.42 -9.96
N GLY A 48 -23.88 -14.71 -9.14
CA GLY A 48 -24.58 -16.00 -9.14
C GLY A 48 -23.75 -17.15 -8.59
N LEU A 49 -22.62 -16.87 -7.93
CA LEU A 49 -21.71 -17.86 -7.35
C LEU A 49 -21.88 -17.93 -5.83
N SER A 50 -21.67 -19.11 -5.27
CA SER A 50 -21.68 -19.26 -3.81
C SER A 50 -20.45 -18.59 -3.18
N LYS A 51 -20.60 -18.13 -1.93
CA LYS A 51 -19.50 -17.57 -1.14
C LYS A 51 -18.21 -18.39 -1.16
N ASP A 52 -18.34 -19.71 -1.09
CA ASP A 52 -17.18 -20.61 -1.02
C ASP A 52 -16.43 -20.64 -2.36
N VAL A 53 -17.16 -20.72 -3.47
CA VAL A 53 -16.58 -20.61 -4.82
C VAL A 53 -15.87 -19.27 -4.99
N ILE A 54 -16.50 -18.16 -4.59
CA ILE A 54 -15.90 -16.82 -4.67
C ILE A 54 -14.60 -16.77 -3.88
N LYS A 55 -14.61 -17.24 -2.63
CA LYS A 55 -13.43 -17.25 -1.77
C LYS A 55 -12.32 -18.11 -2.34
N GLU A 56 -12.60 -19.31 -2.83
CA GLU A 56 -11.58 -20.21 -3.38
C GLU A 56 -10.86 -19.59 -4.60
N ASN A 57 -11.62 -18.98 -5.52
CA ASN A 57 -11.05 -18.33 -6.69
C ASN A 57 -10.26 -17.06 -6.32
N TYR A 58 -10.80 -16.24 -5.42
CA TYR A 58 -10.05 -15.07 -4.91
C TYR A 58 -8.78 -15.49 -4.17
N ASN A 59 -8.83 -16.56 -3.37
CA ASN A 59 -7.69 -17.10 -2.66
C ASN A 59 -6.59 -17.54 -3.61
N ALA A 60 -6.94 -18.29 -4.66
CA ALA A 60 -5.99 -18.68 -5.70
C ALA A 60 -5.34 -17.46 -6.38
N LEU A 61 -6.11 -16.40 -6.63
CA LEU A 61 -5.59 -15.15 -7.19
C LEU A 61 -4.61 -14.44 -6.27
N ILE A 62 -4.91 -14.33 -4.97
CA ILE A 62 -4.03 -13.73 -3.98
C ILE A 62 -2.77 -14.58 -3.76
N ASP A 63 -2.90 -15.91 -3.76
CA ASP A 63 -1.75 -16.82 -3.67
C ASP A 63 -0.84 -16.65 -4.88
N TYR A 64 -1.39 -16.64 -6.10
CA TYR A 64 -0.63 -16.40 -7.33
C TYR A 64 0.09 -15.06 -7.33
N SER A 65 -0.55 -14.01 -6.82
CA SER A 65 -0.05 -12.64 -6.71
C SER A 65 1.20 -12.51 -5.83
N SER A 66 1.48 -13.50 -4.99
CA SER A 66 2.70 -13.54 -4.18
C SER A 66 3.96 -13.70 -5.05
N PRO A 67 5.04 -12.94 -4.80
CA PRO A 67 6.31 -13.12 -5.51
C PRO A 67 6.96 -14.49 -5.23
N PHE A 68 6.51 -15.20 -4.19
CA PHE A 68 7.01 -16.53 -3.84
C PHE A 68 6.25 -17.67 -4.54
N TYR A 69 5.09 -17.38 -5.14
CA TYR A 69 4.31 -18.38 -5.86
C TYR A 69 4.99 -18.76 -7.17
N ARG A 70 5.04 -20.08 -7.44
CA ARG A 70 5.66 -20.67 -8.63
C ARG A 70 4.61 -21.34 -9.51
N GLY A 71 4.74 -21.14 -10.82
CA GLY A 71 3.81 -21.66 -11.81
C GLY A 71 2.80 -20.60 -12.28
N GLU A 72 1.87 -21.06 -13.11
CA GLU A 72 0.85 -20.23 -13.74
C GLU A 72 -0.37 -20.07 -12.82
N LEU A 73 -1.14 -19.01 -13.04
CA LEU A 73 -2.43 -18.81 -12.37
C LEU A 73 -3.42 -19.86 -12.90
N LYS A 74 -4.06 -20.58 -11.97
CA LYS A 74 -5.18 -21.47 -12.25
C LYS A 74 -6.26 -21.26 -11.22
N PHE A 75 -7.40 -20.79 -11.67
CA PHE A 75 -8.59 -20.66 -10.84
C PHE A 75 -9.20 -22.06 -10.59
N PRO A 76 -9.63 -22.36 -9.35
CA PRO A 76 -10.20 -23.66 -9.02
C PRO A 76 -11.44 -24.04 -9.83
N SER A 77 -12.30 -23.06 -10.15
CA SER A 77 -13.59 -23.33 -10.80
C SER A 77 -13.99 -22.35 -11.89
N LEU A 78 -13.27 -21.24 -12.04
CA LEU A 78 -13.55 -20.25 -13.08
C LEU A 78 -12.63 -20.46 -14.30
N PRO A 79 -13.16 -20.42 -15.53
CA PRO A 79 -12.31 -20.37 -16.72
C PRO A 79 -11.54 -19.04 -16.78
N SER A 80 -10.49 -19.02 -17.60
CA SER A 80 -9.76 -17.79 -17.91
C SER A 80 -9.22 -17.84 -19.33
N SER A 81 -9.28 -16.72 -20.02
CA SER A 81 -8.66 -16.53 -21.32
C SER A 81 -7.15 -16.31 -21.18
N ALA A 82 -6.41 -16.47 -22.28
CA ALA A 82 -4.99 -16.13 -22.31
C ALA A 82 -4.74 -14.64 -22.01
N SER A 83 -5.66 -13.77 -22.42
CA SER A 83 -5.63 -12.32 -22.14
C SER A 83 -5.81 -12.07 -20.63
N GLY A 84 -6.82 -12.71 -20.01
CA GLY A 84 -7.07 -12.60 -18.58
C GLY A 84 -5.88 -13.05 -17.71
N ILE A 85 -5.30 -14.21 -18.05
CA ILE A 85 -4.09 -14.71 -17.37
C ILE A 85 -2.91 -13.75 -17.55
N LYS A 86 -2.73 -13.20 -18.75
CA LYS A 86 -1.66 -12.23 -19.04
C LYS A 86 -1.81 -10.96 -18.20
N HIS A 87 -3.02 -10.43 -18.05
CA HIS A 87 -3.27 -9.27 -17.20
C HIS A 87 -2.84 -9.55 -15.74
N PHE A 88 -3.23 -10.69 -15.18
CA PHE A 88 -2.84 -11.04 -13.82
C PHE A 88 -1.34 -11.27 -13.65
N ASP A 89 -0.63 -11.73 -14.69
CA ASP A 89 0.83 -11.79 -14.69
C ASP A 89 1.47 -10.40 -14.62
N GLU A 90 0.96 -9.45 -15.40
CA GLU A 90 1.40 -8.04 -15.31
C GLU A 90 1.11 -7.45 -13.92
N VAL A 91 -0.05 -7.75 -13.33
CA VAL A 91 -0.40 -7.35 -11.95
C VAL A 91 0.56 -7.96 -10.92
N LYS A 92 0.92 -9.24 -11.06
CA LYS A 92 1.90 -9.91 -10.19
C LYS A 92 3.27 -9.25 -10.27
N ASN A 93 3.69 -8.78 -11.45
CA ASN A 93 4.94 -8.05 -11.61
C ASN A 93 4.91 -6.71 -10.85
N ILE A 94 3.79 -5.97 -10.90
CA ILE A 94 3.60 -4.74 -10.12
C ILE A 94 3.71 -5.02 -8.61
N PHE A 95 3.02 -6.06 -8.12
CA PHE A 95 3.10 -6.43 -6.71
C PHE A 95 4.51 -6.84 -6.31
N THR A 96 5.20 -7.64 -7.13
CA THR A 96 6.60 -8.02 -6.92
C THR A 96 7.50 -6.78 -6.79
N CYS A 97 7.29 -5.76 -7.63
CA CYS A 97 8.00 -4.47 -7.50
C CYS A 97 7.76 -3.82 -6.14
N PHE A 98 6.53 -3.83 -5.61
CA PHE A 98 6.24 -3.29 -4.27
C PHE A 98 6.92 -4.08 -3.15
N TYR A 99 6.99 -5.42 -3.24
CA TYR A 99 7.75 -6.24 -2.29
C TYR A 99 9.24 -5.90 -2.30
N ILE A 100 9.86 -5.82 -3.48
CA ILE A 100 11.28 -5.49 -3.63
C ILE A 100 11.55 -4.06 -3.13
N LEU A 101 10.74 -3.09 -3.56
CA LEU A 101 10.86 -1.70 -3.14
C LEU A 101 10.71 -1.58 -1.61
N GLY A 102 9.74 -2.29 -1.03
CA GLY A 102 9.52 -2.33 0.41
C GLY A 102 10.72 -2.91 1.17
N ALA A 103 11.30 -4.01 0.68
CA ALA A 103 12.49 -4.61 1.30
C ALA A 103 13.71 -3.68 1.24
N VAL A 104 14.00 -3.10 0.06
CA VAL A 104 15.13 -2.17 -0.12
C VAL A 104 14.96 -0.93 0.75
N THR A 105 13.78 -0.31 0.73
CA THR A 105 13.51 0.90 1.51
C THR A 105 13.43 0.64 3.01
N LEU A 106 13.01 -0.55 3.45
CA LEU A 106 13.08 -0.97 4.86
C LEU A 106 14.53 -1.04 5.35
N ILE A 107 15.42 -1.69 4.60
CA ILE A 107 16.85 -1.78 4.95
C ILE A 107 17.45 -0.38 5.09
N LEU A 108 17.19 0.50 4.11
CA LEU A 108 17.65 1.89 4.16
C LEU A 108 17.05 2.66 5.34
N ALA A 109 15.74 2.51 5.60
CA ALA A 109 15.06 3.17 6.71
C ALA A 109 15.64 2.75 8.06
N ILE A 110 15.97 1.46 8.26
CA ILE A 110 16.62 0.95 9.47
C ILE A 110 18.02 1.56 9.63
N ILE A 111 18.85 1.53 8.58
CA ILE A 111 20.20 2.10 8.61
C ILE A 111 20.14 3.60 8.98
N ILE A 112 19.26 4.35 8.32
CA ILE A 112 19.06 5.79 8.58
C ILE A 112 18.58 6.02 10.01
N ALA A 113 17.59 5.26 10.49
CA ALA A 113 17.04 5.41 11.83
C ALA A 113 18.10 5.14 12.91
N VAL A 114 18.92 4.11 12.75
CA VAL A 114 20.03 3.78 13.66
C VAL A 114 21.07 4.90 13.69
N GLN A 115 21.51 5.36 12.52
CA GLN A 115 22.49 6.46 12.43
C GLN A 115 21.96 7.76 13.04
N LYS A 116 20.74 8.17 12.67
CA LYS A 116 20.09 9.37 13.19
C LYS A 116 19.87 9.31 14.70
N ARG A 117 19.54 8.13 15.25
CA ARG A 117 19.43 7.90 16.70
C ARG A 117 20.76 8.08 17.41
N LYS A 118 21.88 7.56 16.85
CA LYS A 118 23.24 7.76 17.38
C LYS A 118 23.57 9.25 17.55
N TYR A 119 23.20 10.08 16.57
CA TYR A 119 23.42 11.53 16.60
C TYR A 119 22.27 12.34 17.24
N LYS A 120 21.26 11.68 17.83
CA LYS A 120 20.08 12.30 18.46
C LYS A 120 19.35 13.29 17.52
N ASP A 121 19.33 12.98 16.23
CA ASP A 121 18.77 13.83 15.18
C ASP A 121 17.43 13.28 14.71
N PHE A 122 16.33 13.86 15.17
CA PHE A 122 14.98 13.38 14.86
C PHE A 122 14.22 14.28 13.87
N SER A 123 14.88 15.30 13.27
CA SER A 123 14.23 16.24 12.34
C SER A 123 13.60 15.53 11.13
N TYR A 124 14.24 14.46 10.65
CA TYR A 124 13.77 13.67 9.52
C TYR A 124 12.35 13.14 9.73
N LEU A 125 11.97 12.73 10.95
CA LEU A 125 10.62 12.20 11.23
C LEU A 125 9.51 13.22 10.98
N LYS A 126 9.76 14.51 11.22
CA LYS A 126 8.82 15.58 10.89
C LYS A 126 8.69 15.77 9.38
N VAL A 127 9.80 15.65 8.65
CA VAL A 127 9.79 15.76 7.19
C VAL A 127 9.08 14.56 6.59
N THR A 128 9.41 13.35 7.05
CA THR A 128 8.71 12.10 6.70
C THR A 128 7.21 12.20 6.92
N SER A 129 6.75 12.74 8.06
CA SER A 129 5.31 12.86 8.32
C SER A 129 4.61 13.82 7.33
N ILE A 130 5.32 14.78 6.77
CA ILE A 130 4.76 15.68 5.74
C ILE A 130 4.81 14.98 4.38
N THR A 131 5.96 14.46 3.97
CA THR A 131 6.13 13.82 2.65
C THR A 131 5.22 12.61 2.47
N ALA A 132 5.00 11.83 3.53
CA ALA A 132 4.13 10.66 3.51
C ALA A 132 2.65 11.01 3.34
N VAL A 133 2.23 12.26 3.57
CA VAL A 133 0.84 12.68 3.47
C VAL A 133 0.51 13.27 2.11
N VAL A 134 1.47 13.94 1.46
CA VAL A 134 1.23 14.67 0.21
C VAL A 134 0.68 13.76 -0.90
N LEU A 135 1.37 12.64 -1.18
CA LEU A 135 0.96 11.75 -2.26
C LEU A 135 -0.39 11.05 -1.99
N PRO A 136 -0.62 10.43 -0.81
CA PRO A 136 -1.93 9.84 -0.50
C PRO A 136 -3.07 10.85 -0.52
N LEU A 137 -2.85 12.12 -0.15
CA LEU A 137 -3.90 13.14 -0.26
C LEU A 137 -4.25 13.44 -1.72
N LEU A 138 -3.26 13.54 -2.61
CA LEU A 138 -3.52 13.78 -4.04
C LEU A 138 -4.26 12.60 -4.68
N VAL A 139 -3.83 11.38 -4.38
CA VAL A 139 -4.48 10.16 -4.86
C VAL A 139 -5.88 10.02 -4.27
N GLY A 140 -6.01 10.21 -2.95
CA GLY A 140 -7.28 10.13 -2.23
C GLY A 140 -8.29 11.17 -2.73
N LEU A 141 -7.86 12.41 -2.98
CA LEU A 141 -8.73 13.43 -3.56
C LEU A 141 -9.19 13.04 -4.96
N SER A 142 -8.31 12.48 -5.79
CA SER A 142 -8.67 12.02 -7.14
C SER A 142 -9.72 10.90 -7.10
N VAL A 143 -9.50 9.92 -6.21
CA VAL A 143 -10.42 8.80 -5.96
C VAL A 143 -11.78 9.29 -5.44
N MET A 144 -11.79 10.28 -4.55
CA MET A 144 -13.03 10.85 -4.00
C MET A 144 -13.83 11.69 -5.00
N ILE A 145 -13.18 12.27 -6.00
CA ILE A 145 -13.84 13.06 -7.05
C ILE A 145 -14.48 12.13 -8.09
N ASP A 146 -13.72 11.15 -8.58
CA ASP A 146 -14.14 10.28 -9.68
C ASP A 146 -13.31 8.98 -9.64
N PHE A 147 -13.81 7.97 -8.94
CA PHE A 147 -13.13 6.70 -8.78
C PHE A 147 -13.00 5.95 -10.10
N ASP A 148 -14.04 5.92 -10.93
CA ASP A 148 -14.05 5.19 -12.21
C ASP A 148 -12.98 5.74 -13.15
N ARG A 149 -12.89 7.07 -13.25
CA ARG A 149 -11.85 7.71 -14.05
C ARG A 149 -10.47 7.48 -13.47
N ALA A 150 -10.31 7.53 -12.14
CA ALA A 150 -9.04 7.23 -11.49
C ALA A 150 -8.61 5.78 -11.74
N PHE A 151 -9.55 4.83 -11.71
CA PHE A 151 -9.33 3.42 -12.01
C PHE A 151 -8.89 3.22 -13.46
N VAL A 152 -9.54 3.86 -14.43
CA VAL A 152 -9.13 3.80 -15.85
C VAL A 152 -7.77 4.44 -16.08
N ILE A 153 -7.48 5.59 -15.45
CA ILE A 153 -6.16 6.24 -15.55
C ILE A 153 -5.08 5.33 -14.98
N PHE A 154 -5.32 4.70 -13.83
CA PHE A 154 -4.40 3.72 -13.25
C PHE A 154 -4.09 2.62 -14.26
N HIS A 155 -5.10 2.00 -14.88
CA HIS A 155 -4.87 0.94 -15.85
C HIS A 155 -4.05 1.40 -17.06
N LYS A 156 -4.33 2.60 -17.59
CA LYS A 156 -3.56 3.17 -18.72
C LYS A 156 -2.13 3.57 -18.36
N LEU A 157 -1.84 3.83 -17.08
CA LEU A 157 -0.49 4.13 -16.60
C LEU A 157 0.37 2.87 -16.51
N PHE A 158 -0.21 1.77 -16.03
CA PHE A 158 0.51 0.53 -15.74
C PHE A 158 0.47 -0.51 -16.87
N PHE A 159 -0.58 -0.51 -17.68
CA PHE A 159 -0.76 -1.45 -18.79
C PHE A 159 -0.70 -0.72 -20.13
N ARG A 160 -0.06 -1.35 -21.12
CA ARG A 160 0.09 -0.84 -22.50
C ARG A 160 -0.82 -1.57 -23.49
N ASN A 161 -1.77 -2.34 -22.98
CA ASN A 161 -2.70 -3.20 -23.69
C ASN A 161 -4.10 -3.05 -23.05
N ASP A 162 -5.07 -3.74 -23.62
CA ASP A 162 -6.46 -3.79 -23.13
C ASP A 162 -6.79 -5.12 -22.44
N ASP A 163 -5.79 -5.91 -22.03
CA ASP A 163 -5.99 -7.22 -21.39
C ASP A 163 -6.70 -7.10 -20.02
N TRP A 164 -6.78 -5.89 -19.46
CA TRP A 164 -7.54 -5.56 -18.25
C TRP A 164 -9.06 -5.39 -18.49
N LEU A 165 -9.51 -5.36 -19.74
CA LEU A 165 -10.92 -5.35 -20.12
C LEU A 165 -11.44 -6.79 -20.26
N PHE A 166 -11.87 -7.36 -19.14
CA PHE A 166 -12.36 -8.74 -19.09
C PHE A 166 -13.74 -8.90 -19.73
N ASP A 167 -13.91 -9.98 -20.50
CA ASP A 167 -15.22 -10.48 -20.93
C ASP A 167 -15.77 -11.41 -19.84
N PRO A 168 -16.93 -11.13 -19.21
CA PRO A 168 -17.51 -11.99 -18.18
C PRO A 168 -17.77 -13.44 -18.61
N VAL A 169 -17.85 -13.73 -19.90
CA VAL A 169 -18.04 -15.09 -20.44
C VAL A 169 -16.73 -15.88 -20.41
N THR A 170 -15.61 -15.27 -20.84
CA THR A 170 -14.31 -15.97 -20.89
C THR A 170 -13.49 -15.81 -19.61
N ASP A 171 -13.73 -14.72 -18.87
CA ASP A 171 -13.02 -14.30 -17.67
C ASP A 171 -14.00 -13.90 -16.55
N PRO A 172 -14.87 -14.82 -16.09
CA PRO A 172 -15.90 -14.54 -15.09
C PRO A 172 -15.38 -14.09 -13.73
N VAL A 173 -14.07 -14.16 -13.49
CA VAL A 173 -13.41 -13.56 -12.32
C VAL A 173 -13.73 -12.06 -12.17
N ILE A 174 -14.02 -11.34 -13.27
CA ILE A 174 -14.44 -9.94 -13.19
C ILE A 174 -15.74 -9.76 -12.39
N THR A 175 -16.63 -10.74 -12.44
CA THR A 175 -17.94 -10.69 -11.76
C THR A 175 -17.81 -10.79 -10.24
N ILE A 176 -16.66 -11.27 -9.75
CA ILE A 176 -16.37 -11.37 -8.31
C ILE A 176 -15.40 -10.27 -7.85
N LEU A 177 -14.90 -9.42 -8.73
CA LEU A 177 -13.97 -8.32 -8.43
C LEU A 177 -14.61 -6.97 -8.78
N PRO A 178 -15.66 -6.53 -8.06
CA PRO A 178 -16.28 -5.25 -8.33
C PRO A 178 -15.27 -4.11 -8.13
N ASP A 179 -15.41 -3.05 -8.92
CA ASP A 179 -14.62 -1.83 -8.83
C ASP A 179 -14.56 -1.26 -7.39
N THR A 180 -15.68 -1.33 -6.66
CA THR A 180 -15.84 -0.85 -5.28
C THR A 180 -14.95 -1.61 -4.29
N PHE A 181 -14.61 -2.88 -4.55
CA PHE A 181 -13.61 -3.59 -3.76
C PHE A 181 -12.21 -2.96 -3.93
N PHE A 182 -11.85 -2.53 -5.14
CA PHE A 182 -10.59 -1.82 -5.37
C PHE A 182 -10.59 -0.42 -4.75
N LEU A 183 -11.75 0.25 -4.66
CA LEU A 183 -11.90 1.47 -3.87
C LEU A 183 -11.58 1.22 -2.39
N HIS A 184 -12.14 0.17 -1.79
CA HIS A 184 -11.84 -0.18 -0.39
C HIS A 184 -10.35 -0.50 -0.20
N CYS A 185 -9.70 -1.18 -1.16
CA CYS A 185 -8.26 -1.40 -1.14
C CYS A 185 -7.47 -0.07 -1.18
N ALA A 186 -7.83 0.85 -2.07
CA ALA A 186 -7.21 2.16 -2.16
C ALA A 186 -7.36 2.96 -0.85
N LEU A 187 -8.54 2.94 -0.24
CA LEU A 187 -8.80 3.56 1.06
C LEU A 187 -7.96 2.93 2.19
N MET A 188 -7.86 1.61 2.24
CA MET A 188 -7.02 0.91 3.22
C MET A 188 -5.55 1.33 3.09
N ILE A 189 -5.02 1.40 1.86
CA ILE A 189 -3.65 1.86 1.62
C ILE A 189 -3.46 3.30 2.13
N ILE A 190 -4.37 4.21 1.79
CA ILE A 190 -4.32 5.61 2.24
C ILE A 190 -4.32 5.67 3.77
N VAL A 191 -5.23 4.96 4.44
CA VAL A 191 -5.32 4.94 5.89
C VAL A 191 -4.03 4.41 6.53
N LEU A 192 -3.46 3.30 6.04
CA LEU A 192 -2.22 2.73 6.56
C LEU A 192 -1.01 3.69 6.41
N VAL A 193 -0.93 4.43 5.30
CA VAL A 193 0.12 5.44 5.11
C VAL A 193 -0.08 6.64 6.04
N LEU A 194 -1.32 7.12 6.20
CA LEU A 194 -1.63 8.21 7.14
C LEU A 194 -1.35 7.82 8.59
N LEU A 195 -1.67 6.59 9.00
CA LEU A 195 -1.32 6.06 10.32
C LEU A 195 0.20 6.02 10.52
N SER A 196 0.95 5.55 9.52
CA SER A 196 2.42 5.52 9.55
C SER A 196 3.02 6.93 9.67
N SER A 197 2.47 7.90 8.94
CA SER A 197 2.83 9.31 9.06
C SER A 197 2.56 9.87 10.47
N MET A 198 1.38 9.56 11.03
CA MET A 198 1.01 9.98 12.39
C MET A 198 1.96 9.39 13.43
N ILE A 199 2.37 8.13 13.28
CA ILE A 199 3.37 7.48 14.15
C ILE A 199 4.70 8.24 14.08
N CYS A 200 5.20 8.60 12.89
CA CYS A 200 6.42 9.41 12.75
C CYS A 200 6.31 10.75 13.50
N LEU A 201 5.19 11.44 13.38
CA LEU A 201 4.94 12.71 14.06
C LEU A 201 4.94 12.55 15.59
N VAL A 202 4.28 11.51 16.11
CA VAL A 202 4.24 11.22 17.56
C VAL A 202 5.65 10.91 18.09
N ILE A 203 6.43 10.10 17.37
CA ILE A 203 7.82 9.77 17.76
C ILE A 203 8.68 11.04 17.75
N PHE A 204 8.52 11.93 16.76
CA PHE A 204 9.20 13.21 16.71
C PHE A 204 8.89 14.09 17.94
N ILE A 205 7.62 14.27 18.27
CA ILE A 205 7.17 15.09 19.41
C ILE A 205 7.74 14.54 20.72
N LYS A 206 7.61 13.22 20.95
CA LYS A 206 8.15 12.56 22.17
C LYS A 206 9.67 12.71 22.26
N SER A 207 10.39 12.52 21.17
CA SER A 207 11.86 12.61 21.13
C SER A 207 12.35 14.04 21.42
N LYS A 208 11.68 15.05 20.85
CA LYS A 208 11.97 16.47 21.13
C LYS A 208 11.75 16.82 22.59
N ARG A 209 10.64 16.35 23.19
CA ARG A 209 10.32 16.57 24.62
C ARG A 209 11.39 15.97 25.52
N HIS A 210 11.79 14.72 25.28
CA HIS A 210 12.81 14.04 26.08
C HIS A 210 14.19 14.72 26.02
N LEU A 211 14.61 15.15 24.83
CA LEU A 211 15.86 15.91 24.66
C LEU A 211 15.82 17.27 25.39
N SER A 212 14.67 17.95 25.37
CA SER A 212 14.48 19.21 26.10
C SER A 212 14.57 19.03 27.62
N ILE A 213 13.93 17.99 28.17
CA ILE A 213 13.99 17.67 29.62
C ILE A 213 15.43 17.36 30.04
N LYS A 214 16.15 16.52 29.30
CA LYS A 214 17.55 16.18 29.62
C LYS A 214 18.47 17.40 29.61
N TYR A 215 18.27 18.30 28.64
CA TYR A 215 19.05 19.54 28.57
C TYR A 215 18.77 20.47 29.76
N ARG A 216 17.50 20.62 30.18
CA ARG A 216 17.14 21.40 31.38
C ARG A 216 17.76 20.81 32.65
N LYS A 217 17.68 19.49 32.85
CA LYS A 217 18.28 18.81 34.01
C LYS A 217 19.80 19.02 34.09
N ASN A 218 20.51 18.92 32.97
CA ASN A 218 21.95 19.17 32.93
C ASN A 218 22.34 20.65 33.19
N LYS A 219 21.47 21.61 32.87
CA LYS A 219 21.73 23.04 33.14
C LYS A 219 21.48 23.42 34.61
N GLY A 220 20.55 22.73 35.28
CA GLY A 220 20.24 22.92 36.71
C GLY A 220 21.20 22.19 37.68
N LEU A 221 22.11 21.37 37.17
CA LEU A 221 23.16 20.68 37.94
C LEU A 221 24.52 21.41 37.90
N LYS A 222 24.55 22.66 37.40
CA LYS A 222 25.70 23.55 37.57
C LYS A 222 25.51 24.34 38.87
N LEU A 223 25.81 23.72 40.00
CA LEU A 223 26.01 24.35 41.30
C LEU A 223 27.36 23.86 41.84
#